data_AF-A0A4R7RYW1-F1
#
_entry.id   AF-A0A4R7RYW1-F1
#
_cell.length_a   1.000
_cell.length_b   1.000
_cell.length_c   1.000
_cell.angle_alpha   90.00
_cell.angle_beta   90.00
_cell.angle_gamma   90.00
#
_symmetry.space_group_name_H-M   'P 1'
#
loop_
_entity.id
_entity.type
_entity.pdbx_description
1 polymer ?
#
loop_
_entity_poly.entity_id
_entity_poly.type
_entity_poly.pdbx_seq_one_letter_code
_entity_poly.pdbx_strand_id
1 'polypeptide(L)'
;MEHLAILYIKTYVGLLRQDLTELRRMGLETRVQEKLEAIKKRFCDLSIFVKEVKERFSRWFNKRRGRRGTLWMDRFKSVMVESGGEALRTMAAYIDLNPVRAKLVDDPKDYRWCGYAEAISGSRRAQRGLCKAVAKPMDGWNSHDAAEAYRSLLFASGNEVRDAQNENITRPGISIQKARQVLAEKGKLSPAELIRLRVRYFSDGLVLGSKEFVESVFQENRELFGPKRKDGARRFTECDNELFSLRRLRVRAVE
;
A
#
# COMPACT_ATOMS: atom_id res chain seq x y z
N MET A 1 -23.44 -0.71 11.77
CA MET A 1 -22.67 -1.86 12.33
C MET A 1 -21.56 -2.33 11.40
N GLU A 2 -21.76 -2.35 10.08
CA GLU A 2 -20.76 -2.80 9.09
C GLU A 2 -19.41 -2.08 9.23
N HIS A 3 -19.41 -0.74 9.33
CA HIS A 3 -18.17 0.02 9.54
C HIS A 3 -17.41 -0.37 10.82
N LEU A 4 -18.13 -0.73 11.89
CA LEU A 4 -17.49 -1.20 13.13
C LEU A 4 -16.82 -2.56 12.93
N ALA A 5 -17.42 -3.45 12.13
CA ALA A 5 -16.87 -4.79 11.90
C ALA A 5 -15.53 -4.78 11.15
N ILE A 6 -15.19 -3.66 10.47
CA ILE A 6 -13.89 -3.47 9.82
C ILE A 6 -12.77 -3.30 10.86
N LEU A 7 -13.06 -2.58 11.95
CA LEU A 7 -12.05 -2.17 12.95
C LEU A 7 -12.13 -2.97 14.26
N TYR A 8 -13.32 -3.43 14.63
CA TYR A 8 -13.60 -4.09 15.89
C TYR A 8 -13.81 -5.59 15.70
N ILE A 9 -13.33 -6.37 16.68
CA ILE A 9 -13.49 -7.82 16.68
C ILE A 9 -14.97 -8.21 16.70
N LYS A 10 -15.31 -9.34 16.08
CA LYS A 10 -16.69 -9.83 15.93
C LYS A 10 -17.44 -9.89 17.27
N THR A 11 -16.77 -10.28 18.35
CA THR A 11 -17.35 -10.35 19.70
C THR A 11 -17.79 -8.99 20.22
N TYR A 12 -16.97 -7.94 20.07
CA TYR A 12 -17.34 -6.58 20.46
C TYR A 12 -18.57 -6.08 19.69
N VAL A 13 -18.59 -6.30 18.36
CA VAL A 13 -19.73 -5.89 17.52
C VAL A 13 -20.99 -6.68 17.90
N GLY A 14 -20.85 -7.96 18.24
CA GLY A 14 -21.94 -8.81 18.74
C GLY A 14 -22.51 -8.31 20.07
N LEU A 15 -21.66 -8.06 21.06
CA LEU A 15 -22.07 -7.53 22.36
C LEU A 15 -22.74 -6.16 22.24
N LEU A 16 -22.19 -5.27 21.42
CA LEU A 16 -22.81 -3.97 21.16
C LEU A 16 -24.19 -4.14 20.52
N ARG A 17 -24.35 -5.08 19.60
CA ARG A 17 -25.66 -5.35 18.99
C ARG A 17 -26.68 -5.82 20.02
N GLN A 18 -26.29 -6.76 20.88
CA GLN A 18 -27.14 -7.28 21.96
C GLN A 18 -27.56 -6.16 22.92
N ASP A 19 -26.60 -5.35 23.36
CA ASP A 19 -26.83 -4.22 24.25
C ASP A 19 -27.79 -3.18 23.66
N LEU A 20 -27.60 -2.80 22.39
CA LEU A 20 -28.52 -1.89 21.70
C LEU A 20 -29.93 -2.50 21.55
N THR A 21 -30.04 -3.80 21.31
CA THR A 21 -31.33 -4.50 21.25
C THR A 21 -32.03 -4.50 22.60
N GLU A 22 -31.30 -4.77 23.69
CA GLU A 22 -31.87 -4.80 25.04
C GLU A 22 -32.36 -3.41 25.47
N LEU A 23 -31.57 -2.36 25.23
CA LEU A 23 -31.96 -0.98 25.49
C LEU A 23 -33.24 -0.59 24.75
N ARG A 24 -33.40 -1.01 23.49
CA ARG A 24 -34.64 -0.82 22.73
C ARG A 24 -35.81 -1.59 23.32
N ARG A 25 -35.59 -2.83 23.76
CA ARG A 25 -36.63 -3.64 24.43
C ARG A 25 -37.14 -2.98 25.72
N MET A 26 -36.26 -2.29 26.44
CA MET A 26 -36.59 -1.52 27.65
C MET A 26 -37.23 -0.14 27.36
N GLY A 27 -37.42 0.24 26.10
CA GLY A 27 -37.95 1.56 25.72
C GLY A 27 -36.99 2.73 25.97
N LEU A 28 -35.70 2.46 26.21
CA LEU A 28 -34.68 3.46 26.54
C LEU A 28 -34.03 4.05 25.27
N GLU A 29 -34.82 4.57 24.34
CA GLU A 29 -34.34 5.04 23.03
C GLU A 29 -33.33 6.18 23.16
N THR A 30 -33.47 7.07 24.15
CA THR A 30 -32.47 8.13 24.42
C THR A 30 -31.08 7.55 24.67
N ARG A 31 -30.99 6.46 25.47
CA ARG A 31 -29.69 5.80 25.74
C ARG A 31 -29.12 5.11 24.50
N VAL A 32 -29.98 4.56 23.65
CA VAL A 32 -29.56 3.99 22.35
C VAL A 32 -28.91 5.07 21.51
N GLN A 33 -29.54 6.25 21.41
CA GLN A 33 -29.02 7.36 20.63
C GLN A 33 -27.72 7.91 21.21
N GLU A 34 -27.64 8.14 22.52
CA GLU A 34 -26.41 8.55 23.20
C GLU A 34 -25.24 7.60 22.90
N LYS A 35 -25.49 6.30 22.93
CA LYS A 35 -24.48 5.27 22.65
C LYS A 35 -24.05 5.25 21.19
N LEU A 36 -24.99 5.39 20.26
CA LEU A 36 -24.69 5.48 18.84
C LEU A 36 -23.93 6.76 18.49
N GLU A 37 -24.32 7.91 19.06
CA GLU A 37 -23.63 9.17 18.85
C GLU A 37 -22.21 9.17 19.44
N ALA A 38 -22.02 8.57 20.62
CA ALA A 38 -20.69 8.37 21.19
C ALA A 38 -19.78 7.54 20.26
N ILE A 39 -20.33 6.58 19.52
CA ILE A 39 -19.59 5.80 18.53
C ILE A 39 -19.34 6.62 17.25
N LYS A 40 -20.36 7.29 16.71
CA LYS A 40 -20.26 8.09 15.48
C LYS A 40 -19.25 9.22 15.63
N LYS A 41 -19.20 9.88 16.79
CA LYS A 41 -18.22 10.95 17.08
C LYS A 41 -16.77 10.49 16.89
N ARG A 42 -16.51 9.18 17.02
CA ARG A 42 -15.17 8.60 16.80
C ARG A 42 -14.83 8.38 15.34
N PHE A 43 -15.80 8.27 14.44
CA PHE A 43 -15.57 7.92 13.03
C PHE A 43 -14.91 9.04 12.22
N CYS A 44 -15.13 10.29 12.62
CA CYS A 44 -14.55 11.45 11.94
C CYS A 44 -13.41 12.10 12.74
N ASP A 45 -12.93 11.44 13.79
CA ASP A 45 -11.82 11.92 14.60
C ASP A 45 -10.52 11.19 14.21
N LEU A 46 -9.64 11.92 13.52
CA LEU A 46 -8.36 11.40 13.07
C LEU A 46 -7.47 10.94 14.24
N SER A 47 -7.53 11.62 15.38
CA SER A 47 -6.73 11.26 16.56
C SER A 47 -7.14 9.91 17.13
N ILE A 48 -8.46 9.67 17.22
CA ILE A 48 -9.00 8.40 17.68
C ILE A 48 -8.67 7.30 16.67
N PHE A 49 -8.86 7.56 15.38
CA PHE A 49 -8.51 6.60 14.33
C PHE A 49 -7.05 6.16 14.42
N VAL A 50 -6.10 7.11 14.41
CA VAL A 50 -4.67 6.79 14.43
C VAL A 50 -4.26 6.13 15.75
N LYS A 51 -4.85 6.55 16.88
CA LYS A 51 -4.64 5.87 18.18
C LYS A 51 -5.03 4.40 18.09
N GLU A 52 -6.23 4.10 17.59
CA GLU A 52 -6.72 2.73 17.48
C GLU A 52 -5.86 1.87 16.54
N VAL A 53 -5.46 2.41 15.39
CA VAL A 53 -4.55 1.71 14.46
C VAL A 53 -3.22 1.39 15.16
N LYS A 54 -2.59 2.38 15.79
CA LYS A 54 -1.29 2.21 16.46
C LYS A 54 -1.37 1.21 17.62
N GLU A 55 -2.39 1.31 18.46
CA GLU A 55 -2.54 0.45 19.64
C GLU A 55 -2.79 -1.01 19.22
N ARG A 56 -3.77 -1.24 18.34
CA ARG A 56 -4.14 -2.60 17.92
C ARG A 56 -2.98 -3.29 17.20
N PHE A 57 -2.29 -2.58 16.31
CA PHE A 57 -1.12 -3.13 15.62
C PHE A 57 0.01 -3.45 16.60
N SER A 58 0.30 -2.57 17.56
CA SER A 58 1.32 -2.83 18.60
C SER A 58 0.99 -4.07 19.40
N ARG A 59 -0.26 -4.21 19.87
CA ARG A 59 -0.71 -5.38 20.65
C ARG A 59 -0.58 -6.67 19.85
N TRP A 60 -1.02 -6.66 18.60
CA TRP A 60 -0.90 -7.81 17.69
C TRP A 60 0.57 -8.17 17.43
N PHE A 61 1.40 -7.19 17.06
CA PHE A 61 2.81 -7.39 16.71
C PHE A 61 3.62 -7.89 17.92
N ASN A 62 3.44 -7.24 19.08
CA ASN A 62 4.12 -7.61 20.32
C ASN A 62 3.75 -9.03 20.76
N LYS A 63 2.46 -9.39 20.73
CA LYS A 63 2.00 -10.75 21.02
C LYS A 63 2.63 -11.77 20.07
N ARG A 64 2.67 -11.47 18.77
CA ARG A 64 3.24 -12.37 17.76
C ARG A 64 4.76 -12.53 17.87
N ARG A 65 5.47 -11.52 18.37
CA ARG A 65 6.94 -11.49 18.46
C ARG A 65 7.48 -11.70 19.88
N GLY A 66 6.62 -11.97 20.86
CA GLY A 66 7.03 -12.07 22.27
C GLY A 66 7.62 -10.77 22.84
N ARG A 67 7.33 -9.62 22.23
CA ARG A 67 7.83 -8.31 22.67
C ARG A 67 6.89 -7.66 23.68
N ARG A 68 7.43 -6.70 24.45
CA ARG A 68 6.68 -5.78 25.31
C ARG A 68 7.10 -4.34 24.98
N GLY A 69 6.31 -3.35 25.42
CA GLY A 69 6.60 -1.93 25.23
C GLY A 69 6.03 -1.31 23.95
N THR A 70 6.39 -0.05 23.71
CA THR A 70 5.91 0.75 22.57
C THR A 70 6.55 0.30 21.26
N LEU A 71 5.75 0.30 20.19
CA LEU A 71 6.23 0.00 18.83
C LEU A 71 6.47 1.27 18.01
N TRP A 72 5.75 2.35 18.35
CA TRP A 72 5.78 3.62 17.64
C TRP A 72 6.61 4.62 18.44
N MET A 73 7.42 5.44 17.76
CA MET A 73 8.22 6.48 18.41
C MET A 73 7.34 7.63 18.90
N ASP A 74 6.70 8.35 17.98
CA ASP A 74 5.99 9.60 18.28
C ASP A 74 4.48 9.56 18.02
N ARG A 75 3.80 10.60 18.49
CA ARG A 75 2.43 10.96 18.07
C ARG A 75 2.40 11.24 16.56
N PHE A 76 1.23 11.09 15.95
CA PHE A 76 1.08 11.42 14.54
C PHE A 76 1.10 12.93 14.34
N LYS A 77 1.58 13.36 13.17
CA LYS A 77 1.49 14.76 12.72
C LYS A 77 0.32 14.87 11.75
N SER A 78 -0.42 15.97 11.82
CA SER A 78 -1.52 16.28 10.92
C SER A 78 -1.28 17.66 10.35
N VAL A 79 -1.17 17.74 9.03
CA VAL A 79 -0.96 18.99 8.30
C VAL A 79 -2.09 19.11 7.29
N MET A 80 -2.79 20.24 7.31
CA MET A 80 -3.80 20.55 6.30
C MET A 80 -3.08 20.84 4.98
N VAL A 81 -3.50 20.14 3.93
CA VAL A 81 -2.98 20.34 2.57
C VAL A 81 -4.10 20.94 1.76
N GLU A 82 -3.86 22.11 1.18
CA GLU A 82 -4.82 22.76 0.31
C GLU A 82 -5.18 21.86 -0.88
N SER A 83 -6.45 21.90 -1.29
CA SER A 83 -6.90 21.05 -2.38
C SER A 83 -6.37 21.56 -3.71
N GLY A 84 -5.52 20.77 -4.35
CA GLY A 84 -5.01 21.03 -5.69
C GLY A 84 -3.72 21.86 -5.69
N GLY A 85 -3.25 22.20 -6.88
CA GLY A 85 -2.05 23.02 -7.05
C GLY A 85 -0.76 22.37 -6.56
N GLU A 86 0.19 23.20 -6.15
CA GLU A 86 1.57 22.80 -5.83
C GLU A 86 1.69 22.03 -4.51
N ALA A 87 0.86 22.38 -3.51
CA ALA A 87 0.87 21.71 -2.22
C ALA A 87 0.53 20.21 -2.34
N LEU A 88 -0.51 19.88 -3.12
CA LEU A 88 -0.90 18.49 -3.36
C LEU A 88 0.17 17.72 -4.16
N ARG A 89 0.77 18.36 -5.18
CA ARG A 89 1.88 17.77 -5.97
C ARG A 89 3.06 17.44 -5.09
N THR A 90 3.49 18.41 -4.30
CA THR A 90 4.64 18.30 -3.40
C THR A 90 4.42 17.19 -2.37
N MET A 91 3.23 17.12 -1.77
CA MET A 91 2.91 16.09 -0.77
C MET A 91 2.83 14.69 -1.38
N ALA A 92 2.20 14.55 -2.55
CA ALA A 92 2.15 13.26 -3.25
C ALA A 92 3.56 12.77 -3.61
N ALA A 93 4.37 13.63 -4.23
CA ALA A 93 5.75 13.30 -4.59
C ALA A 93 6.60 12.99 -3.36
N TYR A 94 6.44 13.76 -2.28
CA TYR A 94 7.14 13.50 -1.01
C TYR A 94 6.89 12.07 -0.49
N ILE A 95 5.63 11.63 -0.46
CA ILE A 95 5.26 10.29 0.01
C ILE A 95 5.90 9.20 -0.85
N ASP A 96 5.78 9.31 -2.18
CA ASP A 96 6.26 8.29 -3.10
C ASP A 96 7.79 8.29 -3.26
N LEU A 97 8.47 9.38 -2.89
CA LEU A 97 9.94 9.49 -2.84
C LEU A 97 10.55 9.02 -1.51
N ASN A 98 9.77 8.87 -0.44
CA ASN A 98 10.29 8.45 0.86
C ASN A 98 11.05 7.11 0.83
N PRO A 99 10.61 6.08 0.09
CA PRO A 99 11.37 4.83 -0.04
C PRO A 99 12.76 5.04 -0.65
N VAL A 100 12.89 5.94 -1.63
CA VAL A 100 14.18 6.29 -2.23
C VAL A 100 15.04 7.04 -1.23
N ARG A 101 14.48 8.03 -0.53
CA ARG A 101 15.19 8.79 0.51
C ARG A 101 15.62 7.90 1.68
N ALA A 102 14.86 6.85 1.97
CA ALA A 102 15.19 5.84 2.97
C ALA A 102 16.16 4.76 2.45
N LYS A 103 16.64 4.87 1.20
CA LYS A 103 17.53 3.90 0.53
C LYS A 103 16.96 2.48 0.46
N LEU A 104 15.63 2.35 0.40
CA LEU A 104 14.95 1.06 0.24
C LEU A 104 14.92 0.63 -1.23
N VAL A 105 14.89 1.59 -2.16
CA VAL A 105 14.84 1.39 -3.61
C VAL A 105 15.51 2.56 -4.33
N ASP A 106 16.00 2.34 -5.55
CA ASP A 106 16.60 3.40 -6.38
C ASP A 106 15.58 4.11 -7.29
N ASP A 107 14.39 3.53 -7.46
CA ASP A 107 13.29 4.08 -8.27
C ASP A 107 11.99 3.95 -7.49
N PRO A 108 11.16 5.01 -7.40
CA PRO A 108 9.87 4.93 -6.72
C PRO A 108 8.96 3.79 -7.22
N LYS A 109 9.07 3.39 -8.50
CA LYS A 109 8.27 2.29 -9.06
C LYS A 109 8.58 0.94 -8.39
N ASP A 110 9.75 0.81 -7.78
CA ASP A 110 10.22 -0.44 -7.19
C ASP A 110 9.71 -0.64 -5.75
N TYR A 111 9.23 0.42 -5.10
CA TYR A 111 8.62 0.30 -3.78
C TYR A 111 7.12 0.02 -3.88
N ARG A 112 6.73 -1.23 -3.61
CA ARG A 112 5.36 -1.72 -3.79
C ARG A 112 4.30 -1.03 -2.94
N TRP A 113 4.67 -0.48 -1.79
CA TRP A 113 3.73 0.04 -0.78
C TRP A 113 3.57 1.56 -0.85
N CYS A 114 3.66 2.16 -2.04
CA CYS A 114 3.41 3.57 -2.29
C CYS A 114 2.31 3.79 -3.34
N GLY A 115 1.80 5.03 -3.42
CA GLY A 115 0.68 5.38 -4.29
C GLY A 115 1.02 5.22 -5.77
N TYR A 116 2.23 5.62 -6.15
CA TYR A 116 2.76 5.46 -7.50
C TYR A 116 2.77 4.00 -7.98
N ALA A 117 3.35 3.10 -7.20
CA ALA A 117 3.38 1.68 -7.55
C ALA A 117 1.95 1.09 -7.60
N GLU A 118 1.08 1.47 -6.66
CA GLU A 118 -0.34 1.07 -6.68
C GLU A 118 -1.04 1.52 -7.98
N ALA A 119 -0.79 2.75 -8.43
CA ALA A 119 -1.39 3.31 -9.64
C ALA A 119 -0.89 2.62 -10.93
N ILE A 120 0.43 2.37 -11.05
CA ILE A 120 1.01 1.68 -12.21
C ILE A 120 0.56 0.21 -12.26
N SER A 121 0.31 -0.40 -11.09
CA SER A 121 -0.23 -1.77 -11.02
C SER A 121 -1.70 -1.89 -11.45
N GLY A 122 -2.42 -0.77 -11.62
CA GLY A 122 -3.77 -0.74 -12.18
C GLY A 122 -4.87 -0.25 -11.22
N SER A 123 -4.54 0.21 -10.02
CA SER A 123 -5.54 0.71 -9.06
C SER A 123 -6.17 2.02 -9.53
N ARG A 124 -7.41 1.98 -10.02
CA ARG A 124 -8.17 3.17 -10.43
C ARG A 124 -8.26 4.23 -9.34
N ARG A 125 -8.30 3.82 -8.07
CA ARG A 125 -8.33 4.75 -6.91
C ARG A 125 -7.03 5.54 -6.80
N ALA A 126 -5.88 4.85 -6.90
CA ALA A 126 -4.57 5.48 -6.84
C ALA A 126 -4.33 6.38 -8.07
N GLN A 127 -4.67 5.88 -9.26
CA GLN A 127 -4.61 6.62 -10.52
C GLN A 127 -5.38 7.95 -10.43
N ARG A 128 -6.62 7.92 -9.92
CA ARG A 128 -7.43 9.13 -9.71
C ARG A 128 -6.75 10.13 -8.77
N GLY A 129 -6.14 9.65 -7.69
CA GLY A 129 -5.40 10.49 -6.75
C GLY A 129 -4.21 11.18 -7.40
N LEU A 130 -3.42 10.44 -8.18
CA LEU A 130 -2.23 10.97 -8.86
C LEU A 130 -2.60 11.89 -10.03
N CYS A 131 -3.62 11.57 -10.82
CA CYS A 131 -4.18 12.47 -11.83
C CYS A 131 -4.57 13.82 -11.21
N LYS A 132 -5.26 13.81 -10.05
CA LYS A 132 -5.58 15.04 -9.32
C LYS A 132 -4.31 15.78 -8.88
N ALA A 133 -3.29 15.08 -8.40
CA ALA A 133 -2.02 15.69 -8.02
C ALA A 133 -1.39 16.43 -9.22
N VAL A 134 -1.33 15.83 -10.41
CA VAL A 134 -0.75 16.49 -11.61
C VAL A 134 -1.70 17.42 -12.37
N ALA A 135 -2.92 17.63 -11.86
CA ALA A 135 -4.01 18.36 -12.53
C ALA A 135 -4.30 17.86 -13.95
N LYS A 136 -4.37 16.53 -14.10
CA LYS A 136 -4.75 15.85 -15.35
C LYS A 136 -6.11 15.17 -15.18
N PRO A 137 -6.92 15.05 -16.24
CA PRO A 137 -8.15 14.26 -16.21
C PRO A 137 -7.84 12.78 -15.96
N MET A 138 -8.83 12.02 -15.49
CA MET A 138 -8.66 10.58 -15.23
C MET A 138 -8.28 9.80 -16.49
N ASP A 139 -8.84 10.17 -17.64
CA ASP A 139 -8.52 9.56 -18.94
C ASP A 139 -7.06 9.80 -19.33
N GLY A 140 -6.42 10.83 -18.76
CA GLY A 140 -5.00 11.10 -18.87
C GLY A 140 -4.12 9.96 -18.35
N TRP A 141 -4.63 9.11 -17.44
CA TRP A 141 -3.88 7.91 -17.03
C TRP A 141 -3.86 6.84 -18.12
N ASN A 142 -4.98 6.65 -18.82
CA ASN A 142 -5.10 5.65 -19.89
C ASN A 142 -4.31 6.05 -21.13
N SER A 143 -4.23 7.34 -21.43
CA SER A 143 -3.36 7.88 -22.49
C SER A 143 -1.89 8.04 -22.07
N HIS A 144 -1.51 7.53 -20.88
CA HIS A 144 -0.19 7.64 -20.26
C HIS A 144 0.28 9.06 -19.89
N ASP A 145 -0.37 10.12 -20.37
CA ASP A 145 -0.04 11.53 -20.08
C ASP A 145 0.10 11.83 -18.57
N ALA A 146 -0.86 11.40 -17.75
CA ALA A 146 -0.82 11.62 -16.30
C ALA A 146 0.24 10.77 -15.60
N ALA A 147 0.48 9.54 -16.06
CA ALA A 147 1.49 8.65 -15.49
C ALA A 147 2.91 9.13 -15.79
N GLU A 148 3.15 9.57 -17.03
CA GLU A 148 4.41 10.17 -17.51
C GLU A 148 4.69 11.51 -16.82
N ALA A 149 3.67 12.38 -16.71
CA ALA A 149 3.78 13.64 -15.99
C ALA A 149 4.09 13.43 -14.50
N TYR A 150 3.43 12.46 -13.85
CA TYR A 150 3.70 12.16 -12.44
C TYR A 150 5.09 11.56 -12.24
N ARG A 151 5.53 10.64 -13.11
CA ARG A 151 6.91 10.13 -13.05
C ARG A 151 7.92 11.25 -13.25
N SER A 152 7.71 12.14 -14.21
CA SER A 152 8.58 13.29 -14.43
C SER A 152 8.65 14.19 -13.20
N LEU A 153 7.52 14.43 -12.51
CA LEU A 153 7.48 15.16 -11.24
C LEU A 153 8.35 14.50 -10.16
N LEU A 154 8.30 13.17 -10.01
CA LEU A 154 9.12 12.45 -9.03
C LEU A 154 10.61 12.63 -9.31
N PHE A 155 11.03 12.53 -10.56
CA PHE A 155 12.44 12.66 -10.95
C PHE A 155 12.93 14.13 -10.99
N ALA A 156 12.03 15.10 -11.17
CA ALA A 156 12.37 16.53 -11.05
C ALA A 156 12.55 16.97 -9.60
N SER A 157 11.74 16.44 -8.67
CA SER A 157 11.71 16.87 -7.26
C SER A 157 12.50 15.96 -6.30
N GLY A 158 12.86 14.76 -6.75
CA GLY A 158 13.44 13.70 -5.93
C GLY A 158 14.96 13.60 -5.90
N ASN A 159 15.67 14.58 -6.46
CA ASN A 159 17.12 14.53 -6.58
C ASN A 159 17.84 14.44 -5.23
N GLU A 160 18.91 13.65 -5.20
CA GLU A 160 19.87 13.66 -4.12
C GLU A 160 20.51 15.04 -3.98
N VAL A 161 20.84 15.41 -2.73
CA VAL A 161 21.60 16.62 -2.44
C VAL A 161 22.97 16.19 -1.95
N ARG A 162 24.00 16.76 -2.55
CA ARG A 162 25.39 16.56 -2.17
C ARG A 162 25.92 17.79 -1.43
N ASP A 163 27.03 17.62 -0.72
CA ASP A 163 27.78 18.74 -0.14
C ASP A 163 28.34 19.66 -1.23
N ALA A 164 28.90 20.81 -0.83
CA ALA A 164 29.43 21.80 -1.77
C ALA A 164 30.60 21.26 -2.60
N GLN A 165 31.31 20.27 -2.07
CA GLN A 165 32.44 19.58 -2.69
C GLN A 165 32.00 18.41 -3.60
N ASN A 166 30.70 18.08 -3.61
CA ASN A 166 30.09 16.99 -4.36
C ASN A 166 30.57 15.57 -3.95
N GLU A 167 31.20 15.45 -2.78
CA GLU A 167 31.80 14.21 -2.28
C GLU A 167 30.76 13.35 -1.54
N ASN A 168 29.99 13.97 -0.64
CA ASN A 168 29.04 13.24 0.21
C ASN A 168 27.59 13.60 -0.08
N ILE A 169 26.72 12.60 0.00
CA ILE A 169 25.27 12.77 -0.11
C ILE A 169 24.73 13.23 1.25
N THR A 170 24.30 14.49 1.33
CA THR A 170 23.69 15.09 2.53
C THR A 170 22.21 14.73 2.63
N ARG A 171 21.52 14.57 1.50
CA ARG A 171 20.14 14.08 1.43
C ARG A 171 20.03 13.00 0.37
N PRO A 172 19.74 11.74 0.76
CA PRO A 172 19.53 10.67 -0.21
C PRO A 172 18.37 10.99 -1.14
N GLY A 173 18.47 10.53 -2.39
CA GLY A 173 17.50 10.80 -3.43
C GLY A 173 17.88 10.09 -4.72
N ILE A 174 17.28 10.52 -5.81
CA ILE A 174 17.59 10.02 -7.15
C ILE A 174 18.88 10.68 -7.65
N SER A 175 19.78 9.90 -8.26
CA SER A 175 21.00 10.46 -8.85
C SER A 175 20.67 11.40 -10.01
N ILE A 176 21.46 12.48 -10.15
CA ILE A 176 21.24 13.49 -11.19
C ILE A 176 21.28 12.87 -12.59
N GLN A 177 22.16 11.89 -12.82
CA GLN A 177 22.26 11.17 -14.09
C GLN A 177 20.96 10.42 -14.41
N LYS A 178 20.43 9.66 -13.45
CA LYS A 178 19.17 8.92 -13.62
C LYS A 178 17.97 9.86 -13.80
N ALA A 179 17.95 10.97 -13.06
CA ALA A 179 16.94 12.01 -13.23
C ALA A 179 16.96 12.61 -14.64
N ARG A 180 18.13 12.99 -15.14
CA ARG A 180 18.28 13.51 -16.52
C ARG A 180 17.81 12.49 -17.55
N GLN A 181 18.17 11.23 -17.41
CA GLN A 181 17.73 10.17 -18.32
C GLN A 181 16.20 10.04 -18.35
N VAL A 182 15.56 9.88 -17.18
CA VAL A 182 14.11 9.69 -17.11
C VAL A 182 13.36 10.93 -17.59
N LEU A 183 13.86 12.14 -17.32
CA LEU A 183 13.27 13.37 -17.82
C LEU A 183 13.42 13.52 -19.34
N ALA A 184 14.56 13.12 -19.92
CA ALA A 184 14.76 13.09 -21.37
C ALA A 184 13.78 12.11 -22.06
N GLU A 185 13.50 10.99 -21.40
CA GLU A 185 12.49 10.00 -21.82
C GLU A 185 11.05 10.43 -21.47
N LYS A 186 10.84 11.64 -20.94
CA LYS A 186 9.56 12.21 -20.51
C LYS A 186 8.81 11.36 -19.46
N GLY A 187 9.54 10.64 -18.61
CA GLY A 187 8.92 9.79 -17.59
C GLY A 187 8.20 8.57 -18.17
N LYS A 188 8.60 8.13 -19.36
CA LYS A 188 8.07 6.90 -19.96
C LYS A 188 8.59 5.67 -19.22
N LEU A 189 7.77 4.63 -19.22
CA LEU A 189 8.16 3.28 -18.83
C LEU A 189 7.97 2.38 -20.04
N SER A 190 8.93 1.49 -20.29
CA SER A 190 8.82 0.53 -21.37
C SER A 190 7.63 -0.42 -21.12
N PRO A 191 7.05 -1.01 -22.19
CA PRO A 191 6.00 -2.02 -22.04
C PRO A 191 6.43 -3.19 -21.14
N ALA A 192 7.69 -3.62 -21.23
CA ALA A 192 8.23 -4.68 -20.39
C ALA A 192 8.23 -4.31 -18.90
N GLU A 193 8.62 -3.08 -18.56
CA GLU A 193 8.58 -2.60 -17.17
C GLU A 193 7.15 -2.49 -16.65
N LEU A 194 6.22 -1.97 -17.47
CA LEU A 194 4.81 -1.86 -17.10
C LEU A 194 4.17 -3.23 -16.86
N ILE A 195 4.44 -4.21 -17.74
CA ILE A 195 3.98 -5.59 -17.57
C ILE A 195 4.55 -6.14 -16.26
N ARG A 196 5.86 -6.04 -16.03
CA ARG A 196 6.50 -6.50 -14.78
C ARG A 196 5.87 -5.87 -13.55
N LEU A 197 5.59 -4.57 -13.56
CA LEU A 197 4.95 -3.86 -12.44
C LEU A 197 3.52 -4.33 -12.18
N ARG A 198 2.74 -4.59 -13.24
CA ARG A 198 1.37 -5.11 -13.14
C ARG A 198 1.33 -6.55 -12.65
N VAL A 199 2.24 -7.39 -13.16
CA VAL A 199 2.31 -8.80 -12.77
C VAL A 199 3.22 -9.05 -11.57
N ARG A 200 3.80 -8.00 -10.96
CA ARG A 200 4.73 -8.12 -9.82
C ARG A 200 4.14 -8.91 -8.66
N TYR A 201 2.83 -8.80 -8.44
CA TYR A 201 2.09 -9.59 -7.45
C TYR A 201 2.18 -11.10 -7.72
N PHE A 202 2.29 -11.49 -8.99
CA PHE A 202 2.44 -12.86 -9.47
C PHE A 202 3.92 -13.28 -9.59
N SER A 203 4.82 -12.39 -10.03
CA SER A 203 6.25 -12.70 -10.23
C SER A 203 7.07 -12.66 -8.94
N ASP A 204 6.71 -11.84 -7.94
CA ASP A 204 7.27 -11.95 -6.58
C ASP A 204 6.78 -13.23 -5.87
N GLY A 205 5.78 -13.91 -6.45
CA GLY A 205 5.39 -15.29 -6.13
C GLY A 205 6.37 -16.34 -6.64
N LEU A 206 7.47 -15.90 -7.27
CA LEU A 206 8.65 -16.60 -7.79
C LEU A 206 8.50 -17.28 -9.17
N VAL A 207 7.42 -18.03 -9.45
CA VAL A 207 7.32 -18.84 -10.69
C VAL A 207 5.88 -19.00 -11.14
N LEU A 208 5.64 -18.87 -12.45
CA LEU A 208 4.36 -19.08 -13.14
C LEU A 208 4.59 -19.95 -14.38
N GLY A 209 3.72 -20.92 -14.61
CA GLY A 209 3.80 -21.76 -15.81
C GLY A 209 3.03 -23.06 -15.64
N SER A 210 3.45 -24.10 -16.37
CA SER A 210 2.93 -25.45 -16.18
C SER A 210 3.26 -25.98 -14.78
N LYS A 211 2.57 -27.04 -14.38
CA LYS A 211 2.83 -27.68 -13.08
C LYS A 211 4.28 -28.15 -12.97
N GLU A 212 4.81 -28.72 -14.06
CA GLU A 212 6.15 -29.27 -14.16
C GLU A 212 7.20 -28.18 -14.01
N PHE A 213 7.03 -27.05 -14.69
CA PHE A 213 7.93 -25.90 -14.59
C PHE A 213 7.95 -25.29 -13.19
N VAL A 214 6.77 -25.16 -12.56
CA VAL A 214 6.71 -24.61 -11.19
C VAL A 214 7.32 -25.57 -10.17
N GLU A 215 7.14 -26.88 -10.38
CA GLU A 215 7.72 -27.90 -9.51
C GLU A 215 9.24 -28.03 -9.70
N SER A 216 9.76 -27.90 -10.91
CA SER A 216 11.22 -27.94 -11.15
C SER A 216 11.92 -26.83 -10.38
N VAL A 217 11.40 -25.59 -10.47
CA VAL A 217 11.96 -24.46 -9.73
C VAL A 217 11.78 -24.61 -8.22
N PHE A 218 10.71 -25.27 -7.75
CA PHE A 218 10.54 -25.58 -6.32
C PHE A 218 11.62 -26.54 -5.81
N GLN A 219 11.94 -27.59 -6.57
CA GLN A 219 12.95 -28.57 -6.19
C GLN A 219 14.36 -27.97 -6.24
N GLU A 220 14.67 -27.18 -7.27
CA GLU A 220 15.94 -26.44 -7.38
C GLU A 220 16.17 -25.49 -6.19
N ASN A 221 15.09 -24.95 -5.61
CA ASN A 221 15.13 -24.00 -4.51
C ASN A 221 14.62 -24.59 -3.19
N ARG A 222 14.69 -25.92 -3.01
CA ARG A 222 14.04 -26.64 -1.89
C ARG A 222 14.43 -26.10 -0.51
N GLU A 223 15.67 -25.66 -0.34
CA GLU A 223 16.21 -25.14 0.92
C GLU A 223 15.53 -23.85 1.39
N LEU A 224 14.97 -23.06 0.47
CA LEU A 224 14.26 -21.82 0.77
C LEU A 224 12.86 -22.05 1.37
N PHE A 225 12.39 -23.31 1.44
CA PHE A 225 11.04 -23.65 1.87
C PHE A 225 11.02 -24.52 3.13
N GLY A 226 10.04 -24.26 4.01
CA GLY A 226 9.90 -25.00 5.27
C GLY A 226 9.71 -26.52 5.06
N PRO A 227 10.13 -27.35 6.03
CA PRO A 227 10.16 -28.82 5.89
C PRO A 227 8.78 -29.44 5.65
N LYS A 228 7.70 -28.77 6.06
CA LYS A 228 6.32 -29.23 5.87
C LYS A 228 5.78 -29.05 4.44
N ARG A 229 6.46 -28.27 3.60
CA ARG A 229 6.03 -28.02 2.22
C ARG A 229 6.61 -29.11 1.31
N LYS A 230 5.74 -29.98 0.79
CA LYS A 230 6.12 -31.13 -0.05
C LYS A 230 6.10 -30.84 -1.56
N ASP A 231 5.32 -29.85 -1.98
CA ASP A 231 5.15 -29.44 -3.38
C ASP A 231 5.14 -27.91 -3.54
N GLY A 232 5.56 -27.48 -4.73
CA GLY A 232 5.64 -26.10 -5.14
C GLY A 232 4.36 -25.60 -5.80
N ALA A 233 3.84 -26.40 -6.73
CA ALA A 233 2.79 -25.98 -7.65
C ALA A 233 1.44 -25.70 -6.96
N ARG A 234 0.88 -24.51 -7.18
CA ARG A 234 -0.47 -24.11 -6.73
C ARG A 234 -1.28 -23.72 -7.96
N ARG A 235 -2.32 -24.50 -8.25
CA ARG A 235 -3.22 -24.27 -9.40
C ARG A 235 -4.01 -22.98 -9.24
N PHE A 236 -4.17 -22.24 -10.33
CA PHE A 236 -5.18 -21.18 -10.43
C PHE A 236 -6.55 -21.81 -10.60
N THR A 237 -7.46 -21.52 -9.67
CA THR A 237 -8.85 -22.00 -9.72
C THR A 237 -9.75 -21.09 -10.55
N GLU A 238 -9.27 -19.91 -10.89
CA GLU A 238 -9.98 -18.82 -11.55
C GLU A 238 -9.75 -18.77 -13.07
N CYS A 239 -8.98 -19.71 -13.62
CA CYS A 239 -8.73 -19.85 -15.05
C CYS A 239 -8.99 -21.29 -15.48
N ASP A 240 -9.67 -21.46 -16.62
CA ASP A 240 -9.97 -22.78 -17.18
C ASP A 240 -8.72 -23.50 -17.73
N ASN A 241 -7.63 -22.75 -17.98
CA ASN A 241 -6.35 -23.28 -18.42
C ASN A 241 -5.53 -23.86 -17.24
N GLU A 242 -4.69 -24.86 -17.51
CA GLU A 242 -3.81 -25.50 -16.51
C GLU A 242 -2.59 -24.64 -16.14
N LEU A 243 -2.83 -23.52 -15.47
CA LEU A 243 -1.81 -22.61 -15.00
C LEU A 243 -1.52 -22.80 -13.50
N PHE A 244 -0.25 -22.77 -13.12
CA PHE A 244 0.23 -22.95 -11.75
C PHE A 244 1.14 -21.81 -11.31
N SER A 245 1.26 -21.63 -9.99
CA SER A 245 2.17 -20.67 -9.34
C SER A 245 2.87 -21.27 -8.13
N LEU A 246 4.08 -20.79 -7.80
CA LEU A 246 4.84 -21.27 -6.64
C LEU A 246 4.28 -20.76 -5.29
N ARG A 247 3.33 -19.82 -5.28
CA ARG A 247 2.69 -19.34 -4.05
C ARG A 247 1.20 -19.18 -4.28
N ARG A 248 0.38 -19.73 -3.39
CA ARG A 248 -1.09 -19.71 -3.53
C ARG A 248 -1.59 -18.26 -3.39
N LEU A 249 -1.85 -17.63 -4.53
CA LEU A 249 -2.43 -16.29 -4.60
C LEU A 249 -3.92 -16.42 -4.28
N ARG A 250 -4.34 -16.07 -3.07
CA ARG A 250 -5.76 -15.93 -2.75
C ARG A 250 -6.19 -14.50 -3.09
N VAL A 251 -7.21 -14.34 -3.93
CA VAL A 251 -7.84 -13.03 -4.21
C VAL A 251 -8.49 -12.45 -2.95
N ARG A 252 -8.88 -13.28 -1.98
CA ARG A 252 -9.27 -12.87 -0.62
C ARG A 252 -8.19 -13.29 0.38
N ALA A 253 -7.33 -12.34 0.76
CA ALA A 253 -6.29 -12.54 1.76
C ALA A 253 -6.84 -12.63 3.21
N VAL A 254 -8.15 -12.44 3.38
CA VAL A 254 -8.83 -12.44 4.68
C VAL A 254 -10.08 -13.33 4.58
N GLU A 255 -10.08 -14.41 5.36
CA GLU A 255 -11.26 -15.02 5.96
C GLU A 255 -11.20 -14.78 7.48
#